data_AF-A0A2E0XQD2-F1
#
_entry.id   AF-A0A2E0XQD2-F1
#
_cell.length_a   1.000
_cell.length_b   1.000
_cell.length_c   1.000
_cell.angle_alpha   90.00
_cell.angle_beta   90.00
_cell.angle_gamma   90.00
#
_symmetry.space_group_name_H-M   'P 1'
#
loop_
_entity.id
_entity.type
_entity.pdbx_description
1 polymer ?
#
loop_
_entity_poly.entity_id
_entity_poly.type
_entity_poly.pdbx_seq_one_letter_code
_entity_poly.pdbx_strand_id
1 'polypeptide(L)' 'MAKQNPFVTVEQWIRLEPWRPKPKPSAKGGRKPRGNRAVFDRIIWLLRSGASWNDLADRYP' A
#
# COMPACT_ATOMS: atom_id res chain seq x y z
N MET A 1 -2.24 -7.49 19.01
CA MET A 1 -2.04 -6.54 17.91
C MET A 1 -3.36 -5.84 17.64
N ALA A 2 -3.43 -4.51 17.80
CA ALA A 2 -4.69 -3.76 17.63
C ALA A 2 -5.22 -3.96 16.20
N LYS A 3 -6.53 -4.21 16.06
CA LYS A 3 -7.21 -4.23 14.75
C LYS A 3 -7.10 -2.84 14.15
N GLN A 4 -6.17 -2.67 13.21
CA GLN A 4 -5.89 -1.41 12.55
C GLN A 4 -7.00 -1.11 11.53
N ASN A 5 -7.61 0.08 11.59
CA ASN A 5 -8.55 0.51 10.57
C ASN A 5 -7.78 0.80 9.27
N PRO A 6 -8.11 0.14 8.14
CA PRO A 6 -7.50 0.45 6.85
C PRO A 6 -8.03 1.80 6.37
N PHE A 7 -7.17 2.60 5.71
CA PHE A 7 -7.61 3.88 5.13
C PHE A 7 -8.56 3.64 3.95
N VAL A 8 -8.32 2.58 3.18
CA VAL A 8 -9.26 2.10 2.17
C VAL A 8 -10.08 0.94 2.72
N THR A 9 -11.40 1.11 2.73
CA THR A 9 -12.30 0.02 3.14
C THR A 9 -12.19 -1.14 2.16
N VAL A 10 -12.59 -2.34 2.61
CA VAL A 10 -12.59 -3.53 1.75
C VAL A 10 -13.44 -3.30 0.50
N GLU A 11 -14.60 -2.68 0.64
CA GLU A 11 -15.50 -2.37 -0.47
C GLU A 11 -14.90 -1.41 -1.49
N GLN A 12 -14.25 -0.34 -1.02
CA GLN A 12 -13.54 0.60 -1.88
C GLN A 12 -12.38 -0.10 -2.61
N TRP A 13 -11.65 -0.97 -1.90
CA TRP A 13 -10.55 -1.72 -2.50
C TRP A 13 -11.04 -2.67 -3.59
N ILE A 14 -12.13 -3.41 -3.36
CA ILE A 14 -12.72 -4.33 -4.35
C ILE A 14 -13.10 -3.58 -5.64
N ARG A 15 -13.59 -2.34 -5.54
CA ARG A 15 -13.89 -1.52 -6.73
C ARG A 15 -12.64 -1.03 -7.46
N LEU A 16 -11.55 -0.78 -6.74
CA LEU A 16 -10.30 -0.23 -7.28
C LEU A 16 -9.35 -1.31 -7.83
N GLU A 17 -9.33 -2.50 -7.22
CA GLU A 17 -8.38 -3.58 -7.51
C GLU A 17 -8.34 -3.99 -8.99
N PRO A 18 -9.48 -4.15 -9.71
CA PRO A 18 -9.48 -4.58 -11.11
C PRO A 18 -8.72 -3.64 -12.05
N TRP A 19 -8.62 -2.36 -11.69
CA TRP A 19 -7.97 -1.32 -12.50
C TRP A 19 -6.46 -1.26 -12.30
N ARG A 20 -5.92 -2.03 -11.35
CA ARG A 20 -4.47 -2.03 -11.07
C ARG A 20 -3.80 -3.22 -11.72
N PRO A 21 -2.62 -3.02 -12.34
CA PRO A 21 -1.81 -4.15 -12.80
C PRO A 21 -1.39 -5.01 -11.60
N LYS A 22 -1.42 -6.33 -11.77
CA LYS A 22 -0.90 -7.24 -10.75
C LYS A 22 0.61 -7.00 -10.59
N PRO A 23 1.13 -6.87 -9.36
CA PRO A 23 2.55 -6.66 -9.13
C PRO A 23 3.31 -7.90 -9.64
N LYS A 24 4.20 -7.69 -10.61
CA LYS A 24 5.06 -8.74 -11.18
C LYS A 24 6.52 -8.45 -10.81
N PRO A 25 7.28 -9.46 -10.36
CA PRO A 25 8.71 -9.30 -10.14
C PRO A 25 9.40 -8.98 -11.48
N SER A 26 10.43 -8.14 -11.41
CA SER A 26 11.25 -7.81 -12.58
C SER A 26 12.11 -9.00 -12.99
N ALA A 27 12.24 -9.25 -14.30
CA ALA A 27 13.15 -10.25 -14.85
C ALA A 27 14.62 -9.97 -14.50
N LYS A 28 14.96 -8.70 -14.26
CA LYS A 28 16.31 -8.27 -13.83
C LYS A 28 16.59 -8.49 -12.33
N GLY A 29 15.65 -9.10 -11.59
CA GLY A 29 15.75 -9.27 -10.15
C GLY A 29 15.49 -7.99 -9.36
N GLY A 30 15.89 -7.98 -8.09
CA GLY A 30 15.68 -6.88 -7.15
C GLY A 30 14.60 -7.14 -6.11
N ARG A 31 14.21 -6.08 -5.38
CA ARG A 31 13.22 -6.19 -4.30
C ARG A 31 11.86 -6.60 -4.88
N LYS A 32 11.28 -7.69 -4.36
CA LYS A 32 9.95 -8.15 -4.78
C LYS A 32 8.93 -7.01 -4.54
N PRO A 33 8.05 -6.73 -5.51
CA PRO A 33 7.03 -5.72 -5.35
C PRO A 33 6.06 -6.11 -4.22
N ARG A 34 5.66 -5.14 -3.41
CA ARG A 34 4.63 -5.33 -2.38
C ARG A 34 3.24 -5.37 -3.02
N GLY A 35 2.27 -5.94 -2.31
CA GLY A 35 0.88 -5.97 -2.76
C GLY A 35 0.31 -4.56 -2.94
N ASN A 36 -0.47 -4.36 -4.01
CA ASN A 36 -1.02 -3.05 -4.38
C ASN A 36 -1.77 -2.38 -3.22
N ARG A 37 -2.52 -3.16 -2.42
CA ARG A 37 -3.28 -2.64 -1.28
C ARG A 37 -2.39 -2.00 -0.23
N ALA A 38 -1.31 -2.68 0.15
CA ALA A 38 -0.38 -2.20 1.17
C ALA A 38 0.33 -0.91 0.73
N VAL A 39 0.71 -0.83 -0.55
CA VAL A 39 1.32 0.38 -1.12
C VAL A 39 0.30 1.52 -1.17
N PHE A 40 -0.94 1.23 -1.50
CA PHE A 40 -1.98 2.25 -1.63
C PHE A 40 -2.38 2.85 -0.27
N ASP A 41 -2.57 2.02 0.76
CA ASP A 41 -2.82 2.51 2.12
C ASP A 41 -1.64 3.35 2.64
N ARG A 42 -0.39 2.99 2.28
CA ARG A 42 0.81 3.78 2.61
C ARG A 42 0.79 5.15 1.94
N ILE A 43 0.44 5.22 0.65
CA ILE A 43 0.35 6.50 -0.08
C ILE A 43 -0.71 7.40 0.56
N ILE A 44 -1.89 6.86 0.90
CA ILE A 44 -2.95 7.66 1.53
C ILE A 44 -2.51 8.17 2.91
N TRP A 45 -1.84 7.35 3.70
CA TRP A 45 -1.28 7.79 4.97
C TRP A 45 -0.29 8.93 4.78
N LEU A 46 0.65 8.79 3.84
CA LEU A 46 1.66 9.80 3.55
C LEU A 46 1.02 11.14 3.12
N LEU A 47 0.04 11.08 2.21
CA LEU A 47 -0.68 12.27 1.74
C LEU A 47 -1.50 12.93 2.86
N ARG A 48 -1.98 12.16 3.84
CA ARG A 48 -2.75 12.68 4.96
C ARG A 48 -1.87 13.20 6.10
N SER A 49 -0.72 12.57 6.35
CA SER A 49 0.19 12.96 7.42
C SER A 49 1.15 14.08 7.00
N GLY A 50 1.43 14.22 5.70
CA GLY A 50 2.47 15.11 5.19
C GLY A 50 3.88 14.64 5.56
N ALA A 51 4.03 13.42 6.10
CA ALA A 51 5.31 12.88 6.51
C ALA A 51 6.20 12.58 5.30
N SER A 52 7.51 12.51 5.53
CA SER A 52 8.45 12.07 4.50
C SER A 52 8.30 10.57 4.24
N TRP A 53 8.73 10.10 3.05
CA TRP A 53 8.75 8.67 2.74
C TRP A 53 9.65 7.86 3.69
N ASN A 54 10.64 8.52 4.28
CA ASN A 54 11.59 7.92 5.22
C ASN A 54 10.97 7.75 6.62
N ASP A 55 10.04 8.62 7.00
CA ASP A 55 9.29 8.55 8.27
C ASP A 55 8.06 7.67 8.16
N LEU A 56 8.15 6.63 7.34
CA LEU A 56 7.03 5.72 7.18
C LEU A 56 6.72 5.07 8.53
N ALA A 57 5.47 5.19 8.97
CA ALA A 57 5.03 4.49 10.18
C ALA A 57 5.30 2.98 10.06
N ASP A 58 5.84 2.38 11.13
CA ASP A 58 6.24 0.96 11.22
C ASP A 58 5.12 -0.04 10.84
N ARG A 59 3.87 0.43 10.85
CA ARG A 59 2.68 -0.34 10.43
C ARG A 59 2.60 -0.62 8.93
N TYR A 60 3.37 0.10 8.10
CA TYR A 60 3.41 -0.12 6.66
C TYR A 60 4.64 -0.96 6.32
N PRO A 61 4.45 -2.15 5.72
CA PRO A 61 5.54 -3.06 5.43
C PRO A 61 6.52 -2.42 4.49
#